data_AF-A0A7X6VTP3-F1
#
_entry.id   AF-A0A7X6VTP3-F1
#
_cell.length_a   1.000
_cell.length_b   1.000
_cell.length_c   1.000
_cell.angle_alpha   90.00
_cell.angle_beta   90.00
_cell.angle_gamma   90.00
#
_symmetry.space_group_name_H-M   'P 1'
#
loop_
_entity.id
_entity.type
_entity.pdbx_description
1 polymer ?
#
loop_
_entity_poly.entity_id
_entity_poly.type
_entity_poly.pdbx_seq_one_letter_code
_entity_poly.pdbx_strand_id
1 'polypeptide(L)'
;MKLAYYPGCSLESSGIEYHLSTKKSAEILGVDFVEIDDWSCCGATSAHNTNKLLSLALPARNLAKAEQSGLDVMAPCAACYNRFRATENVVREDKDIREKIERIIDMEYTASNKTVSVLEWLVEGIGIDKIKEKVTRPLKGMKVASYYGCLLVRPREYTGFDDVENPQSMDNIMKALGADVIDWPYKSECCGASLATSRPDIGNKMIYDVLKNAKDAGAECIVTACPLCMMNLDMRQAGAEKAFKDKINMPIYYITELIAIAAGVEPNAVGVNKHFVEANRYLSNLAKEQETAQGETQEATAVVTAEETSPEDLEKKVAAMIKGFEKNPEKMALRLIDDEEKAKILAQLVTEDEKKMTKVAELMVTDKEKAVKVAEAFVAGELKKREKANS
;
A
#
# COMPACT_ATOMS: atom_id res chain seq x y z
N MET A 1 7.26 -10.23 -21.57
CA MET A 1 6.33 -11.38 -21.41
C MET A 1 5.03 -11.02 -22.13
N LYS A 2 4.27 -12.00 -22.64
CA LYS A 2 2.99 -11.75 -23.33
C LYS A 2 1.91 -12.68 -22.79
N LEU A 3 0.73 -12.14 -22.47
CA LEU A 3 -0.40 -12.90 -21.90
C LEU A 3 -1.72 -12.49 -22.56
N ALA A 4 -2.64 -13.44 -22.71
CA ALA A 4 -4.01 -13.20 -23.12
C ALA A 4 -4.77 -12.54 -21.95
N TYR A 5 -5.21 -11.31 -22.13
CA TYR A 5 -5.83 -10.51 -21.09
C TYR A 5 -7.35 -10.67 -21.09
N TYR A 6 -7.89 -11.11 -19.97
CA TYR A 6 -9.32 -11.21 -19.74
C TYR A 6 -9.75 -10.16 -18.71
N PRO A 7 -10.22 -8.96 -19.13
CA PRO A 7 -10.68 -7.95 -18.19
C PRO A 7 -11.93 -8.42 -17.43
N GLY A 8 -12.81 -9.14 -18.11
CA GLY A 8 -14.09 -9.57 -17.56
C GLY A 8 -15.02 -8.39 -17.25
N CYS A 9 -16.23 -8.71 -16.77
CA CYS A 9 -17.27 -7.69 -16.58
C CYS A 9 -16.91 -6.62 -15.54
N SER A 10 -16.17 -6.97 -14.48
CA SER A 10 -15.86 -6.04 -13.39
C SER A 10 -14.92 -4.92 -13.82
N LEU A 11 -13.88 -5.23 -14.59
CA LEU A 11 -12.86 -4.23 -14.96
C LEU A 11 -13.34 -3.28 -16.07
N GLU A 12 -14.28 -3.72 -16.91
CA GLU A 12 -14.97 -2.85 -17.87
C GLU A 12 -16.03 -1.95 -17.23
N SER A 13 -16.34 -2.13 -15.94
CA SER A 13 -17.43 -1.40 -15.28
C SER A 13 -17.09 -0.96 -13.86
N SER A 14 -17.43 -1.78 -12.87
CA SER A 14 -17.43 -1.42 -11.46
C SER A 14 -16.04 -1.37 -10.80
N GLY A 15 -14.99 -1.75 -11.51
CA GLY A 15 -13.60 -1.77 -11.05
C GLY A 15 -12.65 -1.22 -12.13
N ILE A 16 -13.04 -0.10 -12.74
CA ILE A 16 -12.30 0.54 -13.84
C ILE A 16 -10.89 0.98 -13.41
N GLU A 17 -10.73 1.41 -12.16
CA GLU A 17 -9.45 1.73 -11.54
C GLU A 17 -8.52 0.50 -11.49
N TYR A 18 -9.07 -0.70 -11.30
CA TYR A 18 -8.27 -1.93 -11.37
C TYR A 18 -7.82 -2.22 -12.80
N HIS A 19 -8.65 -1.94 -13.81
CA HIS A 19 -8.28 -2.07 -15.22
C HIS A 19 -7.12 -1.13 -15.59
N LEU A 20 -7.26 0.16 -15.24
CA LEU A 20 -6.27 1.19 -15.51
C LEU A 20 -4.94 0.86 -14.85
N SER A 21 -4.96 0.56 -13.55
CA SER A 21 -3.76 0.26 -12.78
C SER A 21 -3.10 -1.06 -13.20
N THR A 22 -3.89 -2.08 -13.58
CA THR A 22 -3.37 -3.35 -14.11
C THR A 22 -2.63 -3.15 -15.43
N LYS A 23 -3.23 -2.44 -16.40
CA LYS A 23 -2.56 -2.13 -17.68
C LYS A 23 -1.32 -1.27 -17.46
N LYS A 24 -1.38 -0.28 -16.55
CA LYS A 24 -0.23 0.58 -16.25
C LYS A 24 0.92 -0.16 -15.58
N SER A 25 0.62 -1.04 -14.63
CA SER A 25 1.62 -1.91 -14.00
C SER A 25 2.28 -2.86 -15.01
N ALA A 26 1.51 -3.42 -15.93
CA ALA A 26 2.03 -4.26 -16.99
C ALA A 26 2.98 -3.50 -17.92
N GLU A 27 2.65 -2.27 -18.32
CA GLU A 27 3.53 -1.39 -19.10
C GLU A 27 4.87 -1.16 -18.38
N ILE A 28 4.83 -0.82 -17.10
CA ILE A 28 6.02 -0.55 -16.27
C ILE A 28 6.92 -1.79 -16.14
N LEU A 29 6.30 -2.97 -16.03
CA LEU A 29 6.98 -4.25 -15.83
C LEU A 29 7.32 -4.96 -17.15
N GLY A 30 6.99 -4.38 -18.31
CA GLY A 30 7.32 -4.95 -19.62
C GLY A 30 6.49 -6.19 -19.99
N VAL A 31 5.21 -6.20 -19.62
CA VAL A 31 4.24 -7.24 -19.97
C VAL A 31 3.27 -6.72 -21.04
N ASP A 32 3.16 -7.47 -22.12
CA ASP A 32 2.22 -7.22 -23.21
C ASP A 32 0.92 -8.00 -22.93
N PHE A 33 -0.18 -7.26 -22.76
CA PHE A 33 -1.51 -7.80 -22.55
C PHE A 33 -2.31 -7.71 -23.83
N VAL A 34 -2.66 -8.87 -24.40
CA VAL A 34 -3.50 -8.97 -25.59
C VAL A 34 -4.88 -9.38 -25.17
N GLU A 35 -5.83 -8.48 -25.27
CA GLU A 35 -7.20 -8.77 -24.88
C GLU A 35 -7.81 -9.91 -25.71
N ILE A 36 -8.51 -10.82 -25.03
CA ILE A 36 -9.22 -11.93 -25.69
C ILE A 36 -10.42 -11.35 -26.45
N ASP A 37 -10.47 -11.49 -27.77
CA ASP A 37 -11.56 -10.91 -28.54
C ASP A 37 -12.92 -11.58 -28.25
N ASP A 38 -13.97 -10.77 -28.14
CA ASP A 38 -15.35 -11.20 -27.90
C ASP A 38 -15.46 -12.16 -26.69
N TRP A 39 -14.75 -11.86 -25.61
CA TRP A 39 -14.90 -12.61 -24.36
C TRP A 39 -16.32 -12.44 -23.78
N SER A 40 -16.80 -13.47 -23.09
CA SER A 40 -18.08 -13.45 -22.36
C SER A 40 -17.84 -13.50 -20.85
N CYS A 41 -18.81 -13.08 -20.04
CA CYS A 41 -18.69 -13.18 -18.58
C CYS A 41 -18.39 -14.63 -18.14
N CYS A 42 -17.45 -14.79 -17.22
CA CYS A 42 -17.03 -16.09 -16.67
C CYS A 42 -18.12 -16.80 -15.84
N GLY A 43 -19.28 -16.17 -15.64
CA GLY A 43 -20.37 -16.74 -14.84
C GLY A 43 -20.09 -16.80 -13.33
N ALA A 44 -19.06 -16.08 -12.85
CA ALA A 44 -18.80 -15.97 -11.42
C ALA A 44 -20.05 -15.46 -10.68
N THR A 45 -20.28 -15.96 -9.47
CA THR A 45 -21.46 -15.67 -8.62
C THR A 45 -22.77 -16.37 -9.02
N SER A 46 -23.22 -16.32 -10.28
CA SER A 46 -24.55 -16.81 -10.67
C SER A 46 -24.56 -18.23 -11.26
N ALA A 47 -23.66 -18.53 -12.21
CA ALA A 47 -23.73 -19.78 -12.97
C ALA A 47 -23.42 -21.00 -12.09
N HIS A 48 -22.40 -20.90 -11.23
CA HIS A 48 -21.98 -22.01 -10.36
C HIS A 48 -23.02 -22.39 -9.30
N ASN A 49 -23.91 -21.46 -8.92
CA ASN A 49 -25.01 -21.72 -7.99
C ASN A 49 -26.25 -22.32 -8.66
N THR A 50 -26.32 -22.31 -9.99
CA THR A 50 -27.54 -22.68 -10.74
C THR A 50 -27.34 -23.90 -11.62
N ASN A 51 -26.20 -24.01 -12.32
CA ASN A 51 -25.95 -25.12 -13.23
C ASN A 51 -24.44 -25.40 -13.37
N LYS A 52 -24.03 -26.63 -13.01
CA LYS A 52 -22.63 -27.07 -13.07
C LYS A 52 -22.05 -26.93 -14.48
N LEU A 53 -22.76 -27.39 -15.50
CA LEU A 53 -22.27 -27.36 -16.89
C LEU A 53 -22.13 -25.93 -17.41
N LEU A 54 -23.09 -25.05 -17.11
CA LEU A 54 -23.01 -23.63 -17.45
C LEU A 54 -21.80 -22.96 -16.78
N SER A 55 -21.52 -23.30 -15.52
CA SER A 55 -20.38 -22.77 -14.76
C SER A 55 -19.01 -23.14 -15.30
N LEU A 56 -18.95 -24.17 -16.16
CA LEU A 56 -17.74 -24.63 -16.85
C LEU A 56 -17.70 -24.13 -18.30
N ALA A 57 -18.84 -24.16 -19.00
CA ALA A 57 -18.92 -23.76 -20.41
C ALA A 57 -18.60 -22.27 -20.62
N LEU A 58 -19.06 -21.38 -19.72
CA LEU A 58 -18.80 -19.94 -19.82
C LEU A 58 -17.30 -19.61 -19.75
N PRO A 59 -16.53 -20.06 -18.72
CA PRO A 59 -15.07 -19.97 -18.74
C PRO A 59 -14.42 -20.65 -19.94
N ALA A 60 -14.85 -21.88 -20.27
CA ALA A 60 -14.24 -22.67 -21.34
C ALA A 60 -14.27 -21.94 -22.68
N ARG A 61 -15.37 -21.25 -23.02
CA ARG A 61 -15.47 -20.43 -24.23
C ARG A 61 -14.34 -19.40 -24.32
N ASN A 62 -14.05 -18.70 -23.23
CA ASN A 62 -12.98 -17.70 -23.22
C ASN A 62 -11.59 -18.34 -23.26
N LEU A 63 -11.42 -19.45 -22.54
CA LEU A 63 -10.15 -20.18 -22.48
C LEU A 63 -9.80 -20.82 -23.82
N ALA A 64 -10.78 -21.39 -24.53
CA ALA A 64 -10.64 -21.92 -25.88
C ALA A 64 -10.19 -20.85 -26.88
N LYS A 65 -10.78 -19.65 -26.80
CA LYS A 65 -10.36 -18.49 -27.61
C LYS A 65 -8.91 -18.08 -27.31
N ALA A 66 -8.52 -18.03 -26.04
CA ALA A 66 -7.15 -17.73 -25.67
C ALA A 66 -6.17 -18.83 -26.11
N GLU A 67 -6.58 -20.10 -26.03
CA GLU A 67 -5.77 -21.25 -26.43
C GLU A 67 -5.38 -21.19 -27.92
N GLN A 68 -6.25 -20.66 -28.79
CA GLN A 68 -5.94 -20.44 -30.21
C GLN A 68 -4.77 -19.46 -30.43
N SER A 69 -4.52 -18.56 -29.49
CA SER A 69 -3.38 -17.63 -29.54
C SER A 69 -2.08 -18.22 -28.98
N GLY A 70 -2.14 -19.40 -28.36
CA GLY A 70 -1.01 -20.05 -27.68
C GLY A 70 -0.53 -19.30 -26.43
N LEU A 71 -1.34 -18.39 -25.88
CA LEU A 71 -1.00 -17.58 -24.71
C LEU A 71 -1.71 -18.08 -23.45
N ASP A 72 -0.98 -18.01 -22.33
CA ASP A 72 -1.54 -18.11 -20.99
C ASP A 72 -2.46 -16.91 -20.69
N VAL A 73 -3.45 -17.13 -19.85
CA VAL A 73 -4.54 -16.18 -19.60
C VAL A 73 -4.31 -15.41 -18.31
N MET A 74 -4.24 -14.08 -18.41
CA MET A 74 -4.23 -13.19 -17.26
C MET A 74 -5.67 -12.81 -16.92
N ALA A 75 -6.13 -13.22 -15.74
CA ALA A 75 -7.45 -12.87 -15.20
C ALA A 75 -7.30 -12.04 -13.91
N PRO A 76 -7.50 -10.70 -13.95
CA PRO A 76 -7.30 -9.84 -12.78
C PRO A 76 -8.27 -10.13 -11.65
N CYS A 77 -9.52 -10.43 -11.99
CA CYS A 77 -10.55 -10.70 -11.00
C CYS A 77 -10.36 -12.09 -10.39
N ALA A 78 -10.18 -12.16 -9.07
CA ALA A 78 -10.02 -13.41 -8.32
C ALA A 78 -11.13 -14.43 -8.59
N ALA A 79 -12.37 -13.98 -8.78
CA ALA A 79 -13.48 -14.88 -9.09
C ALA A 79 -13.42 -15.43 -10.52
N CYS A 80 -12.94 -14.63 -11.48
CA CYS A 80 -12.72 -15.07 -12.85
C CYS A 80 -11.57 -16.08 -12.91
N TYR A 81 -10.43 -15.73 -12.30
CA TYR A 81 -9.28 -16.61 -12.11
C TYR A 81 -9.69 -17.97 -11.52
N ASN A 82 -10.42 -17.96 -10.40
CA ASN A 82 -10.87 -19.19 -9.75
C ASN A 82 -11.75 -20.06 -10.67
N ARG A 83 -12.66 -19.46 -11.45
CA ARG A 83 -13.53 -20.21 -12.38
C ARG A 83 -12.80 -20.72 -13.60
N PHE A 84 -11.79 -20.00 -14.06
CA PHE A 84 -10.96 -20.43 -15.17
C PHE A 84 -10.11 -21.64 -14.75
N ARG A 85 -9.41 -21.56 -13.61
CA ARG A 85 -8.67 -22.69 -13.01
C ARG A 85 -9.57 -23.89 -12.70
N ALA A 86 -10.77 -23.61 -12.19
CA ALA A 86 -11.95 -24.47 -12.16
C ALA A 86 -12.10 -25.37 -13.38
N THR A 87 -12.25 -24.69 -14.49
CA THR A 87 -12.62 -25.28 -15.77
C THR A 87 -11.45 -26.00 -16.40
N GLU A 88 -10.25 -25.40 -16.34
CA GLU A 88 -9.01 -26.07 -16.74
C GLU A 88 -8.82 -27.41 -16.05
N ASN A 89 -9.00 -27.48 -14.72
CA ASN A 89 -8.81 -28.72 -13.97
C ASN A 89 -9.79 -29.80 -14.45
N VAL A 90 -11.07 -29.46 -14.52
CA VAL A 90 -12.12 -30.40 -14.96
C VAL A 90 -11.90 -30.86 -16.40
N VAL A 91 -11.50 -29.97 -17.31
CA VAL A 91 -11.28 -30.31 -18.73
C VAL A 91 -10.08 -31.24 -18.92
N ARG A 92 -9.04 -31.11 -18.09
CA ARG A 92 -7.86 -31.99 -18.11
C ARG A 92 -8.17 -33.39 -17.57
N GLU A 93 -9.08 -33.50 -16.60
CA GLU A 93 -9.35 -34.75 -15.88
C GLU A 93 -10.57 -35.52 -16.40
N ASP A 94 -11.61 -34.83 -16.86
CA ASP A 94 -12.90 -35.42 -17.23
C ASP A 94 -13.19 -35.24 -18.73
N LYS A 95 -12.90 -36.30 -19.49
CA LYS A 95 -13.12 -36.33 -20.94
C LYS A 95 -14.60 -36.18 -21.31
N ASP A 96 -15.53 -36.75 -20.55
CA ASP A 96 -16.96 -36.70 -20.86
C ASP A 96 -17.53 -35.30 -20.66
N ILE A 97 -17.08 -34.60 -19.61
CA ILE A 97 -17.43 -33.19 -19.41
C ILE A 97 -16.78 -32.32 -20.50
N ARG A 98 -15.52 -32.57 -20.85
CA ARG A 98 -14.85 -31.84 -21.94
C ARG A 98 -15.64 -31.93 -23.25
N GLU A 99 -16.02 -33.12 -23.68
CA GLU A 99 -16.79 -33.30 -24.93
C GLU A 99 -18.15 -32.56 -24.88
N LYS A 100 -18.80 -32.50 -23.71
CA LYS A 100 -20.05 -31.72 -23.55
C LYS A 100 -19.80 -30.23 -23.64
N ILE A 101 -18.72 -29.74 -23.03
CA ILE A 101 -18.31 -28.34 -23.08
C ILE A 101 -18.03 -27.94 -24.53
N GLU A 102 -17.21 -28.71 -25.25
CA GLU A 102 -16.84 -28.45 -26.64
C GLU A 102 -18.07 -28.35 -27.54
N ARG A 103 -19.05 -29.26 -27.38
CA ARG A 103 -20.34 -29.19 -28.10
C ARG A 103 -21.18 -27.95 -27.76
N ILE A 104 -21.10 -27.43 -26.53
CA ILE A 104 -21.85 -26.23 -26.12
C ILE A 104 -21.20 -24.96 -26.67
N ILE A 105 -19.88 -24.88 -26.59
CA ILE A 105 -19.14 -23.67 -26.99
C ILE A 105 -18.84 -23.66 -28.49
N ASP A 106 -19.05 -24.78 -29.18
CA ASP A 106 -18.75 -24.99 -30.61
C ASP A 106 -17.26 -24.74 -30.95
N MET A 107 -16.38 -25.16 -30.03
CA MET A 107 -14.92 -24.99 -30.12
C MET A 107 -14.21 -26.14 -29.41
N GLU A 108 -13.07 -26.57 -29.92
CA GLU A 108 -12.16 -27.48 -29.22
C GLU A 108 -11.49 -26.76 -28.04
N TYR A 109 -11.36 -27.46 -26.91
CA TYR A 109 -10.69 -26.91 -25.74
C TYR A 109 -9.99 -28.01 -24.94
N THR A 110 -8.66 -27.98 -24.95
CA THR A 110 -7.85 -29.01 -24.28
C THR A 110 -7.25 -28.54 -22.96
N ALA A 111 -7.44 -27.27 -22.61
CA ALA A 111 -6.85 -26.64 -21.42
C ALA A 111 -5.31 -26.70 -21.45
N SER A 112 -4.73 -26.49 -22.64
CA SER A 112 -3.27 -26.46 -22.81
C SER A 112 -2.62 -25.16 -22.32
N ASN A 113 -3.40 -24.08 -22.22
CA ASN A 113 -2.99 -22.84 -21.56
C ASN A 113 -3.23 -22.89 -20.04
N LYS A 114 -2.57 -21.98 -19.33
CA LYS A 114 -2.71 -21.76 -17.88
C LYS A 114 -3.30 -20.38 -17.62
N THR A 115 -4.29 -20.28 -16.77
CA THR A 115 -4.72 -18.98 -16.22
C THR A 115 -3.84 -18.59 -15.03
N VAL A 116 -3.45 -17.33 -14.97
CA VAL A 116 -2.70 -16.72 -13.87
C VAL A 116 -3.47 -15.56 -13.26
N SER A 117 -3.42 -15.44 -11.94
CA SER A 117 -3.95 -14.28 -11.21
C SER A 117 -2.98 -13.09 -11.28
N VAL A 118 -3.41 -11.90 -10.84
CA VAL A 118 -2.52 -10.73 -10.73
C VAL A 118 -1.30 -11.00 -9.85
N LEU A 119 -1.48 -11.65 -8.71
CA LEU A 119 -0.37 -11.95 -7.81
C LEU A 119 0.58 -12.99 -8.40
N GLU A 120 0.04 -14.00 -9.08
CA GLU A 120 0.82 -15.08 -9.66
C GLU A 120 1.75 -14.59 -10.79
N TRP A 121 1.27 -13.75 -11.72
CA TRP A 121 2.18 -13.21 -12.76
C TRP A 121 3.20 -12.21 -12.19
N LEU A 122 2.86 -11.47 -11.14
CA LEU A 122 3.80 -10.58 -10.47
C LEU A 122 4.92 -11.37 -9.78
N VAL A 123 4.59 -12.46 -9.08
CA VAL A 123 5.58 -13.24 -8.33
C VAL A 123 6.32 -14.25 -9.21
N GLU A 124 5.60 -15.13 -9.92
CA GLU A 124 6.22 -16.19 -10.72
C GLU A 124 6.69 -15.68 -12.09
N GLY A 125 5.93 -14.76 -12.70
CA GLY A 125 6.22 -14.26 -14.05
C GLY A 125 7.28 -13.18 -14.10
N ILE A 126 7.25 -12.24 -13.15
CA ILE A 126 8.18 -11.11 -13.09
C ILE A 126 9.26 -11.32 -12.03
N GLY A 127 8.85 -11.66 -10.81
CA GLY A 127 9.73 -11.80 -9.66
C GLY A 127 9.84 -10.51 -8.85
N ILE A 128 9.92 -10.67 -7.53
CA ILE A 128 9.96 -9.57 -6.56
C ILE A 128 11.12 -8.61 -6.81
N ASP A 129 12.29 -9.13 -7.19
CA ASP A 129 13.48 -8.30 -7.44
C ASP A 129 13.27 -7.31 -8.57
N LYS A 130 12.66 -7.76 -9.69
CA LYS A 130 12.34 -6.87 -10.81
C LYS A 130 11.27 -5.84 -10.47
N ILE A 131 10.32 -6.18 -9.59
CA ILE A 131 9.35 -5.19 -9.08
C ILE A 131 10.10 -4.12 -8.29
N LYS A 132 11.01 -4.53 -7.40
CA LYS A 132 11.84 -3.63 -6.58
C LYS A 132 12.72 -2.70 -7.44
N GLU A 133 13.26 -3.19 -8.55
CA GLU A 133 14.05 -2.39 -9.50
C GLU A 133 13.26 -1.24 -10.14
N LYS A 134 11.92 -1.35 -10.22
CA LYS A 134 11.06 -0.28 -10.75
C LYS A 134 10.67 0.76 -9.72
N VAL A 135 10.98 0.55 -8.44
CA VAL A 135 10.57 1.47 -7.36
C VAL A 135 11.44 2.73 -7.41
N THR A 136 10.80 3.86 -7.72
CA THR A 136 11.41 5.20 -7.71
C THR A 136 10.90 6.06 -6.56
N ARG A 137 9.69 5.76 -6.06
CA ARG A 137 9.05 6.41 -4.90
C ARG A 137 8.63 5.33 -3.88
N PRO A 138 9.55 4.85 -3.02
CA PRO A 138 9.22 3.84 -2.03
C PRO A 138 8.05 4.24 -1.12
N LEU A 139 7.18 3.30 -0.75
CA LEU A 139 6.03 3.53 0.12
C LEU A 139 6.41 3.50 1.61
N LYS A 140 7.58 4.05 1.97
CA LYS A 140 8.09 4.07 3.34
C LYS A 140 7.12 4.73 4.30
N GLY A 141 6.84 4.08 5.43
CA GLY A 141 5.88 4.55 6.45
C GLY A 141 4.44 4.11 6.21
N MET A 142 4.13 3.52 5.04
CA MET A 142 2.78 3.02 4.76
C MET A 142 2.52 1.74 5.57
N LYS A 143 1.65 1.81 6.57
CA LYS A 143 1.21 0.63 7.34
C LYS A 143 0.06 -0.07 6.64
N VAL A 144 0.36 -1.15 5.93
CA VAL A 144 -0.59 -1.81 5.04
C VAL A 144 -0.96 -3.21 5.51
N ALA A 145 -2.25 -3.54 5.47
CA ALA A 145 -2.75 -4.90 5.62
C ALA A 145 -3.04 -5.52 4.24
N SER A 146 -2.35 -6.61 3.88
CA SER A 146 -2.62 -7.34 2.64
C SER A 146 -3.85 -8.22 2.75
N TYR A 147 -4.87 -7.92 1.96
CA TYR A 147 -6.14 -8.63 1.91
C TYR A 147 -6.31 -9.39 0.59
N TYR A 148 -6.02 -10.69 0.64
CA TYR A 148 -6.12 -11.62 -0.49
C TYR A 148 -7.58 -12.00 -0.77
N GLY A 149 -8.40 -12.00 0.27
CA GLY A 149 -9.74 -12.57 0.21
C GLY A 149 -9.69 -14.08 -0.03
N CYS A 150 -10.84 -14.66 -0.36
CA CYS A 150 -11.00 -16.11 -0.36
C CYS A 150 -10.55 -16.79 -1.66
N LEU A 151 -10.84 -16.21 -2.83
CA LEU A 151 -10.76 -16.93 -4.11
C LEU A 151 -9.39 -16.93 -4.79
N LEU A 152 -8.44 -16.11 -4.32
CA LEU A 152 -7.08 -16.10 -4.88
C LEU A 152 -6.28 -17.34 -4.50
N VAL A 153 -6.43 -17.79 -3.26
CA VAL A 153 -5.63 -18.91 -2.72
C VAL A 153 -6.43 -20.17 -2.44
N ARG A 154 -7.78 -20.09 -2.46
CA ARG A 154 -8.65 -21.26 -2.28
C ARG A 154 -9.48 -21.58 -3.53
N PRO A 155 -9.74 -22.86 -3.80
CA PRO A 155 -9.19 -24.05 -3.11
C PRO A 155 -7.81 -24.44 -3.63
N ARG A 156 -6.99 -24.98 -2.71
CA ARG A 156 -5.59 -25.36 -2.94
C ARG A 156 -5.36 -26.18 -4.21
N GLU A 157 -6.28 -27.08 -4.53
CA GLU A 157 -6.20 -28.02 -5.64
C GLU A 157 -5.86 -27.36 -6.98
N TYR A 158 -6.44 -26.19 -7.27
CA TYR A 158 -6.25 -25.52 -8.56
C TYR A 158 -5.80 -24.05 -8.47
N THR A 159 -5.90 -23.41 -7.30
CA THR A 159 -5.39 -22.03 -7.10
C THR A 159 -4.07 -21.96 -6.34
N GLY A 160 -3.46 -23.08 -5.94
CA GLY A 160 -2.39 -23.19 -4.94
C GLY A 160 -1.02 -22.59 -5.28
N PHE A 161 -0.96 -21.36 -5.81
CA PHE A 161 0.29 -20.61 -6.00
C PHE A 161 0.83 -20.03 -4.68
N ASP A 162 0.00 -19.96 -3.63
CA ASP A 162 0.36 -19.45 -2.29
C ASP A 162 -0.34 -20.28 -1.20
N ASP A 163 0.00 -20.03 0.06
CA ASP A 163 -0.60 -20.68 1.21
C ASP A 163 -2.07 -20.26 1.40
N VAL A 164 -2.93 -21.22 1.74
CA VAL A 164 -4.38 -21.01 1.81
C VAL A 164 -4.85 -20.36 3.10
N GLU A 165 -4.03 -20.41 4.15
CA GLU A 165 -4.33 -19.85 5.48
C GLU A 165 -3.49 -18.59 5.74
N ASN A 166 -2.21 -18.60 5.38
CA ASN A 166 -1.31 -17.46 5.58
C ASN A 166 -0.50 -17.12 4.31
N PRO A 167 -1.15 -16.63 3.25
CA PRO A 167 -0.46 -16.26 2.02
C PRO A 167 0.52 -15.09 2.23
N GLN A 168 1.64 -15.12 1.50
CA GLN A 168 2.75 -14.17 1.66
C GLN A 168 3.10 -13.39 0.40
N SER A 169 2.54 -13.73 -0.77
CA SER A 169 2.90 -13.11 -2.05
C SER A 169 2.68 -11.60 -2.08
N MET A 170 1.52 -11.12 -1.65
CA MET A 170 1.20 -9.70 -1.60
C MET A 170 1.97 -8.98 -0.48
N ASP A 171 2.23 -9.66 0.65
CA ASP A 171 3.10 -9.13 1.71
C ASP A 171 4.51 -8.88 1.17
N ASN A 172 5.06 -9.82 0.41
CA ASN A 172 6.39 -9.72 -0.17
C ASN A 172 6.48 -8.62 -1.24
N ILE A 173 5.43 -8.46 -2.06
CA ILE A 173 5.34 -7.35 -3.01
C ILE A 173 5.32 -6.02 -2.24
N MET A 174 4.44 -5.85 -1.25
CA MET A 174 4.34 -4.60 -0.48
C MET A 174 5.65 -4.24 0.25
N LYS A 175 6.34 -5.23 0.83
CA LYS A 175 7.69 -5.04 1.40
C LYS A 175 8.69 -4.57 0.34
N ALA A 176 8.64 -5.14 -0.87
CA ALA A 176 9.51 -4.72 -1.97
C ALA A 176 9.22 -3.29 -2.46
N LEU A 177 7.96 -2.84 -2.37
CA LEU A 177 7.58 -1.44 -2.60
C LEU A 177 8.01 -0.49 -1.47
N GLY A 178 8.48 -1.03 -0.34
CA GLY A 178 8.96 -0.28 0.82
C GLY A 178 7.91 0.03 1.87
N ALA A 179 6.74 -0.61 1.84
CA ALA A 179 5.70 -0.45 2.83
C ALA A 179 5.95 -1.31 4.09
N ASP A 180 5.39 -0.88 5.22
CA ASP A 180 5.37 -1.60 6.49
C ASP A 180 4.16 -2.53 6.51
N VAL A 181 4.39 -3.80 6.19
CA VAL A 181 3.31 -4.81 6.14
C VAL A 181 2.93 -5.25 7.54
N ILE A 182 1.66 -5.03 7.88
CA ILE A 182 1.07 -5.42 9.15
C ILE A 182 0.70 -6.89 9.10
N ASP A 183 1.17 -7.65 10.10
CA ASP A 183 0.71 -9.02 10.29
C ASP A 183 -0.66 -9.03 10.98
N TRP A 184 -1.61 -9.74 10.38
CA TRP A 184 -3.00 -9.69 10.80
C TRP A 184 -3.76 -10.97 10.39
N PRO A 185 -4.82 -11.35 11.12
CA PRO A 185 -5.43 -12.68 10.95
C PRO A 185 -6.44 -12.80 9.79
N TYR A 186 -6.85 -11.70 9.16
CA TYR A 186 -7.99 -11.68 8.21
C TYR A 186 -7.55 -11.69 6.73
N LYS A 187 -6.30 -12.07 6.44
CA LYS A 187 -5.70 -12.06 5.07
C LYS A 187 -6.57 -12.78 4.03
N SER A 188 -7.11 -13.96 4.37
CA SER A 188 -7.88 -14.84 3.48
C SER A 188 -9.38 -14.92 3.81
N GLU A 189 -9.84 -14.10 4.77
CA GLU A 189 -11.24 -14.06 5.17
C GLU A 189 -12.15 -13.54 4.06
N CYS A 190 -13.42 -13.96 4.05
CA CYS A 190 -14.36 -13.57 3.01
C CYS A 190 -14.88 -12.14 3.21
N CYS A 191 -14.93 -11.33 2.14
CA CYS A 191 -15.46 -9.96 2.23
C CYS A 191 -17.00 -9.90 2.26
N GLY A 192 -17.67 -11.03 2.05
CA GLY A 192 -19.14 -11.12 2.04
C GLY A 192 -19.82 -10.61 0.76
N ALA A 193 -19.10 -10.44 -0.36
CA ALA A 193 -19.65 -9.85 -1.59
C ALA A 193 -20.91 -10.56 -2.11
N SER A 194 -20.97 -11.88 -2.04
CA SER A 194 -22.14 -12.67 -2.46
C SER A 194 -23.39 -12.42 -1.61
N LEU A 195 -23.23 -11.92 -0.38
CA LEU A 195 -24.31 -11.67 0.58
C LEU A 195 -24.71 -10.19 0.64
N ALA A 196 -23.96 -9.31 0.00
CA ALA A 196 -24.09 -7.86 0.17
C ALA A 196 -25.47 -7.32 -0.26
N THR A 197 -26.18 -8.02 -1.14
CA THR A 197 -27.54 -7.67 -1.59
C THR A 197 -28.62 -8.55 -0.94
N SER A 198 -28.38 -9.86 -0.81
CA SER A 198 -29.39 -10.81 -0.32
C SER A 198 -29.50 -10.82 1.21
N ARG A 199 -28.38 -10.60 1.91
CA ARG A 199 -28.25 -10.61 3.38
C ARG A 199 -27.32 -9.48 3.83
N PRO A 200 -27.72 -8.21 3.64
CA PRO A 200 -26.89 -7.06 4.00
C PRO A 200 -26.55 -7.02 5.50
N ASP A 201 -27.38 -7.62 6.36
CA ASP A 201 -27.11 -7.79 7.78
C ASP A 201 -25.84 -8.62 8.04
N ILE A 202 -25.68 -9.74 7.31
CA ILE A 202 -24.48 -10.58 7.37
C ILE A 202 -23.33 -9.90 6.62
N GLY A 203 -23.58 -9.40 5.40
CA GLY A 203 -22.56 -8.78 4.57
C GLY A 203 -21.88 -7.59 5.25
N ASN A 204 -22.66 -6.71 5.89
CA ASN A 204 -22.12 -5.57 6.62
C ASN A 204 -21.29 -5.99 7.83
N LYS A 205 -21.67 -7.08 8.52
CA LYS A 205 -20.86 -7.64 9.61
C LYS A 205 -19.50 -8.13 9.11
N MET A 206 -19.49 -8.88 8.01
CA MET A 206 -18.23 -9.41 7.45
C MET A 206 -17.29 -8.29 7.01
N ILE A 207 -17.83 -7.26 6.35
CA ILE A 207 -17.05 -6.06 5.97
C ILE A 207 -16.50 -5.37 7.23
N TYR A 208 -17.36 -5.12 8.23
CA TYR A 208 -16.96 -4.48 9.49
C TYR A 208 -15.85 -5.26 10.19
N ASP A 209 -15.98 -6.58 10.32
CA ASP A 209 -14.99 -7.41 11.00
C ASP A 209 -13.62 -7.34 10.31
N VAL A 210 -13.56 -7.40 8.97
CA VAL A 210 -12.30 -7.25 8.20
C VAL A 210 -11.66 -5.89 8.45
N LEU A 211 -12.44 -4.81 8.27
CA LEU A 211 -11.94 -3.45 8.39
C LEU A 211 -11.50 -3.12 9.82
N LYS A 212 -12.28 -3.56 10.81
CA LYS A 212 -12.01 -3.34 12.23
C LYS A 212 -10.78 -4.11 12.68
N ASN A 213 -10.62 -5.36 12.27
CA ASN A 213 -9.41 -6.14 12.58
C ASN A 213 -8.16 -5.53 11.96
N ALA A 214 -8.21 -5.08 10.70
CA ALA A 214 -7.08 -4.39 10.08
C ALA A 214 -6.69 -3.13 10.87
N LYS A 215 -7.68 -2.30 11.24
CA LYS A 215 -7.47 -1.08 12.02
C LYS A 215 -6.91 -1.37 13.41
N ASP A 216 -7.47 -2.36 14.11
CA ASP A 216 -7.04 -2.74 15.47
C ASP A 216 -5.64 -3.38 15.47
N ALA A 217 -5.23 -4.04 14.36
CA ALA A 217 -3.87 -4.52 14.14
C ALA A 217 -2.88 -3.39 13.80
N GLY A 218 -3.34 -2.14 13.64
CA GLY A 218 -2.51 -0.98 13.36
C GLY A 218 -2.29 -0.68 11.88
N ALA A 219 -3.07 -1.29 10.98
CA ALA A 219 -3.07 -0.91 9.58
C ALA A 219 -3.75 0.45 9.37
N GLU A 220 -3.20 1.25 8.47
CA GLU A 220 -3.73 2.55 8.06
C GLU A 220 -4.36 2.49 6.67
N CYS A 221 -4.10 1.40 5.93
CA CYS A 221 -4.75 1.08 4.67
C CYS A 221 -4.80 -0.45 4.46
N ILE A 222 -5.67 -0.88 3.54
CA ILE A 222 -5.73 -2.26 3.06
C ILE A 222 -5.33 -2.29 1.59
N VAL A 223 -4.59 -3.31 1.18
CA VAL A 223 -4.32 -3.60 -0.23
C VAL A 223 -5.01 -4.90 -0.66
N THR A 224 -5.59 -4.94 -1.85
CA THR A 224 -6.23 -6.14 -2.40
C THR A 224 -5.92 -6.36 -3.89
N ALA A 225 -6.16 -7.58 -4.35
CA ALA A 225 -6.05 -7.97 -5.77
C ALA A 225 -7.37 -8.54 -6.31
N CYS A 226 -8.50 -8.17 -5.69
CA CYS A 226 -9.83 -8.65 -6.08
C CYS A 226 -10.82 -7.48 -6.21
N PRO A 227 -11.49 -7.30 -7.36
CA PRO A 227 -12.40 -6.18 -7.55
C PRO A 227 -13.68 -6.29 -6.73
N LEU A 228 -14.14 -7.51 -6.42
CA LEU A 228 -15.27 -7.71 -5.52
C LEU A 228 -14.90 -7.39 -4.06
N CYS A 229 -13.65 -7.66 -3.66
CA CYS A 229 -13.15 -7.27 -2.34
C CYS A 229 -13.06 -5.75 -2.22
N MET A 230 -12.48 -5.07 -3.21
CA MET A 230 -12.47 -3.60 -3.28
C MET A 230 -13.88 -3.03 -3.16
N MET A 231 -14.81 -3.43 -4.02
CA MET A 231 -16.19 -2.94 -3.99
C MET A 231 -16.85 -3.12 -2.61
N ASN A 232 -16.60 -4.24 -1.94
CA ASN A 232 -17.20 -4.48 -0.62
C ASN A 232 -16.52 -3.68 0.50
N LEU A 233 -15.20 -3.60 0.51
CA LEU A 233 -14.47 -2.93 1.58
C LEU A 233 -14.43 -1.40 1.41
N ASP A 234 -14.55 -0.90 0.19
CA ASP A 234 -14.53 0.53 -0.14
C ASP A 234 -15.96 1.08 -0.27
N MET A 235 -16.68 0.79 -1.36
CA MET A 235 -18.01 1.33 -1.63
C MET A 235 -19.03 1.05 -0.51
N ARG A 236 -19.00 -0.16 0.07
CA ARG A 236 -19.98 -0.56 1.11
C ARG A 236 -19.51 -0.27 2.53
N GLN A 237 -18.34 0.34 2.71
CA GLN A 237 -17.81 0.69 4.03
C GLN A 237 -18.80 1.52 4.85
N ALA A 238 -19.38 2.56 4.25
CA ALA A 238 -20.36 3.42 4.93
C ALA A 238 -21.59 2.65 5.45
N GLY A 239 -21.99 1.58 4.76
CA GLY A 239 -23.07 0.70 5.21
C GLY A 239 -22.69 -0.10 6.46
N ALA A 240 -21.47 -0.64 6.49
CA ALA A 240 -20.92 -1.33 7.65
C ALA A 240 -20.73 -0.37 8.84
N GLU A 241 -20.12 0.79 8.62
CA GLU A 241 -19.93 1.82 9.65
C GLU A 241 -21.26 2.25 10.28
N LYS A 242 -22.30 2.46 9.46
CA LYS A 242 -23.64 2.81 9.93
C LYS A 242 -24.27 1.68 10.77
N ALA A 243 -24.09 0.43 10.35
CA ALA A 243 -24.66 -0.72 11.05
C ALA A 243 -24.05 -0.90 12.46
N PHE A 244 -22.75 -0.64 12.60
CA PHE A 244 -22.01 -0.83 13.85
C PHE A 244 -21.77 0.47 14.64
N LYS A 245 -22.16 1.63 14.08
CA LYS A 245 -21.96 2.96 14.67
C LYS A 245 -20.49 3.26 14.99
N ASP A 246 -19.59 2.77 14.14
CA ASP A 246 -18.14 2.99 14.25
C ASP A 246 -17.61 3.52 12.92
N LYS A 247 -16.83 4.60 12.97
CA LYS A 247 -16.22 5.22 11.80
C LYS A 247 -14.81 4.68 11.63
N ILE A 248 -14.61 3.92 10.57
CA ILE A 248 -13.34 3.30 10.23
C ILE A 248 -12.56 4.23 9.28
N ASN A 249 -13.18 4.67 8.18
CA ASN A 249 -12.58 5.44 7.07
C ASN A 249 -11.23 4.85 6.59
N MET A 250 -11.18 3.54 6.42
CA MET A 250 -10.02 2.81 5.94
C MET A 250 -9.91 2.93 4.41
N PRO A 251 -8.86 3.55 3.86
CA PRO A 251 -8.61 3.54 2.42
C PRO A 251 -8.18 2.14 1.96
N ILE A 252 -8.71 1.73 0.81
CA ILE A 252 -8.44 0.43 0.19
C ILE A 252 -7.78 0.68 -1.16
N TYR A 253 -6.69 -0.02 -1.48
CA TYR A 253 -5.99 0.11 -2.75
C TYR A 253 -5.92 -1.22 -3.48
N TYR A 254 -5.84 -1.18 -4.81
CA TYR A 254 -5.37 -2.31 -5.57
C TYR A 254 -3.85 -2.42 -5.51
N ILE A 255 -3.35 -3.65 -5.45
CA ILE A 255 -1.90 -3.91 -5.49
C ILE A 255 -1.24 -3.29 -6.74
N THR A 256 -1.94 -3.29 -7.87
CA THR A 256 -1.49 -2.69 -9.13
C THR A 256 -1.46 -1.16 -9.10
N GLU A 257 -2.31 -0.51 -8.29
CA GLU A 257 -2.20 0.94 -8.09
C GLU A 257 -0.91 1.25 -7.34
N LEU A 258 -0.65 0.55 -6.24
CA LEU A 258 0.52 0.78 -5.40
C LEU A 258 1.83 0.46 -6.12
N ILE A 259 1.88 -0.58 -6.96
CA ILE A 259 3.03 -0.86 -7.83
C ILE A 259 3.33 0.32 -8.76
N ALA A 260 2.30 0.83 -9.46
CA ALA A 260 2.47 1.94 -10.38
C ALA A 260 2.86 3.24 -9.66
N ILE A 261 2.25 3.52 -8.51
CA ILE A 261 2.57 4.68 -7.67
C ILE A 261 4.01 4.62 -7.16
N ALA A 262 4.44 3.45 -6.69
CA ALA A 262 5.81 3.24 -6.24
C ALA A 262 6.83 3.37 -7.37
N ALA A 263 6.42 3.13 -8.62
CA ALA A 263 7.21 3.39 -9.82
C ALA A 263 7.19 4.85 -10.30
N GLY A 264 6.49 5.75 -9.59
CA GLY A 264 6.47 7.18 -9.86
C GLY A 264 5.25 7.67 -10.64
N VAL A 265 4.23 6.83 -10.84
CA VAL A 265 2.97 7.25 -11.48
C VAL A 265 2.11 8.03 -10.48
N GLU A 266 1.51 9.12 -10.94
CA GLU A 266 0.59 9.90 -10.11
C GLU A 266 -0.67 9.09 -9.74
N PRO A 267 -1.16 9.14 -8.49
CA PRO A 267 -2.27 8.31 -8.02
C PRO A 267 -3.54 8.38 -8.88
N ASN A 268 -3.89 9.58 -9.35
CA ASN A 268 -5.09 9.77 -10.17
C ASN A 268 -4.97 9.17 -11.58
N ALA A 269 -3.74 8.98 -12.09
CA ALA A 269 -3.53 8.35 -13.39
C ALA A 269 -3.84 6.85 -13.37
N VAL A 270 -3.84 6.23 -12.19
CA VAL A 270 -4.21 4.82 -11.98
C VAL A 270 -5.57 4.63 -11.33
N GLY A 271 -6.32 5.71 -11.10
CA GLY A 271 -7.73 5.66 -10.73
C GLY A 271 -8.04 5.84 -9.24
N VAL A 272 -7.08 6.23 -8.40
CA VAL A 272 -7.31 6.42 -6.94
C VAL A 272 -8.41 7.46 -6.65
N ASN A 273 -8.58 8.48 -7.50
CA ASN A 273 -9.67 9.45 -7.39
C ASN A 273 -11.08 8.87 -7.63
N LYS A 274 -11.20 7.60 -8.02
CA LYS A 274 -12.47 6.92 -8.24
C LYS A 274 -12.92 6.08 -7.06
N HIS A 275 -12.08 5.94 -6.02
CA HIS A 275 -12.42 5.23 -4.79
C HIS A 275 -13.55 5.96 -4.07
N PHE A 276 -14.40 5.21 -3.36
CA PHE A 276 -15.52 5.75 -2.60
C PHE A 276 -15.07 6.30 -1.25
N VAL A 277 -14.13 5.63 -0.59
CA VAL A 277 -13.45 6.14 0.60
C VAL A 277 -12.26 6.98 0.15
N GLU A 278 -12.05 8.11 0.81
CA GLU A 278 -11.03 9.08 0.39
C GLU A 278 -9.62 8.52 0.61
N ALA A 279 -8.94 8.20 -0.50
CA ALA A 279 -7.64 7.53 -0.49
C ALA A 279 -6.45 8.46 -0.84
N ASN A 280 -6.68 9.56 -1.55
CA ASN A 280 -5.60 10.44 -2.02
C ASN A 280 -4.86 11.16 -0.90
N ARG A 281 -5.55 11.58 0.16
CA ARG A 281 -4.93 12.27 1.29
C ARG A 281 -3.91 11.40 2.01
N TYR A 282 -4.19 10.10 2.14
CA TYR A 282 -3.26 9.18 2.78
C TYR A 282 -1.93 9.14 2.00
N LEU A 283 -1.99 8.94 0.68
CA LEU A 283 -0.81 8.96 -0.19
C LEU A 283 -0.09 10.32 -0.17
N SER A 284 -0.85 11.42 -0.13
CA SER A 284 -0.29 12.78 -0.09
C SER A 284 0.44 13.06 1.23
N ASN A 285 -0.10 12.60 2.35
CA ASN A 285 0.53 12.74 3.66
C ASN A 285 1.79 11.90 3.74
N LEU A 286 1.75 10.66 3.23
CA LEU A 286 2.90 9.78 3.15
C LEU A 286 4.06 10.44 2.39
N ALA A 287 3.78 11.06 1.25
CA ALA A 287 4.80 11.78 0.46
C ALA A 287 5.41 12.96 1.24
N LYS A 288 4.57 13.74 1.95
CA LYS A 288 5.05 14.87 2.77
C LYS A 288 5.90 14.43 3.96
N GLU A 289 5.49 13.37 4.63
CA GLU A 289 6.24 12.79 5.76
C GLU A 289 7.61 12.29 5.29
N GLN A 290 7.67 11.70 4.09
CA GLN A 290 8.93 11.28 3.47
C GLN A 290 9.82 12.47 3.06
N GLU A 291 9.26 13.54 2.51
CA GLU A 291 10.01 14.77 2.18
C GLU A 291 10.56 15.44 3.45
N THR A 292 9.74 15.51 4.51
CA THR A 292 10.16 16.05 5.81
C THR A 292 11.28 15.20 6.42
N ALA A 293 11.10 13.87 6.45
CA ALA A 293 12.12 12.96 6.94
C ALA A 293 13.41 13.02 6.08
N GLN A 294 13.32 13.20 4.76
CA GLN A 294 14.50 13.37 3.91
C GLN A 294 15.18 14.73 4.12
N GLY A 295 14.43 15.79 4.39
CA GLY A 295 14.98 17.09 4.79
C GLY A 295 15.73 17.04 6.12
N GLU A 296 15.14 16.37 7.11
CA GLU A 296 15.79 16.10 8.41
C GLU A 296 16.99 15.16 8.27
N THR A 297 16.92 14.16 7.38
CA THR A 297 18.03 13.24 7.13
C THR A 297 19.14 13.90 6.31
N GLN A 298 18.86 14.86 5.43
CA GLN A 298 19.87 15.67 4.73
C GLN A 298 20.52 16.70 5.66
N GLU A 299 19.77 17.30 6.59
CA GLU A 299 20.36 18.08 7.70
C GLU A 299 21.17 17.19 8.66
N ALA A 300 20.78 15.93 8.87
CA ALA A 300 21.52 14.98 9.71
C ALA A 300 22.73 14.34 9.00
N THR A 301 22.68 14.06 7.69
CA THR A 301 23.82 13.52 6.92
C THR A 301 24.84 14.59 6.55
N ALA A 302 24.46 15.87 6.50
CA ALA A 302 25.43 16.97 6.55
C ALA A 302 26.14 17.09 7.93
N VAL A 303 25.63 16.41 8.97
CA VAL A 303 26.17 16.43 10.34
C VAL A 303 26.89 15.12 10.71
N VAL A 304 26.73 14.03 9.94
CA VAL A 304 27.40 12.74 10.18
C VAL A 304 28.36 12.38 9.04
N THR A 305 29.34 13.24 8.82
CA THR A 305 30.71 12.81 8.48
C THR A 305 31.64 13.41 9.54
N ALA A 306 31.64 12.82 10.73
CA ALA A 306 32.63 13.09 11.74
C ALA A 306 33.41 11.78 11.97
N GLU A 307 34.49 11.64 11.20
CA GLU A 307 35.68 10.92 11.64
C GLU A 307 36.15 11.50 12.98
N GLU A 308 36.77 10.65 13.79
CA GLU A 308 37.33 10.90 15.11
C GLU A 308 37.99 12.30 15.23
N THR A 309 37.34 13.24 15.92
CA THR A 309 37.87 14.60 16.08
C THR A 309 38.77 14.74 17.31
N SER A 310 39.96 15.29 17.08
CA SER A 310 40.96 15.61 18.09
C SER A 310 40.50 16.74 19.03
N PRO A 311 41.12 16.92 20.21
CA PRO A 311 40.79 18.00 21.15
C PRO A 311 40.85 19.42 20.54
N GLU A 312 41.73 19.66 19.56
CA GLU A 312 41.84 20.96 18.86
C GLU A 312 40.65 21.23 17.92
N ASP A 313 40.01 20.20 17.39
CA ASP A 313 38.84 20.35 16.51
C ASP A 313 37.57 20.67 17.29
N LEU A 314 37.52 20.26 18.55
CA LEU A 314 36.40 20.52 19.46
C LEU A 314 36.38 22.00 19.87
N GLU A 315 37.53 22.59 20.18
CA GLU A 315 37.66 24.02 20.47
C GLU A 315 37.28 24.90 19.26
N LYS A 316 37.68 24.51 18.04
CA LYS A 316 37.29 25.23 16.82
C LYS A 316 35.78 25.18 16.57
N LYS A 317 35.14 24.03 16.82
CA LYS A 317 33.68 23.87 16.69
C LYS A 317 32.92 24.71 17.71
N VAL A 318 33.40 24.78 18.95
CA VAL A 318 32.81 25.63 20.00
C VAL A 318 32.96 27.12 19.65
N ALA A 319 34.15 27.55 19.21
CA ALA A 319 34.37 28.93 18.77
C ALA A 319 33.47 29.33 17.57
N ALA A 320 33.22 28.39 16.65
CA ALA A 320 32.29 28.61 15.55
C ALA A 320 30.84 28.78 16.02
N MET A 321 30.41 28.02 17.03
CA MET A 321 29.08 28.16 17.64
C MET A 321 28.93 29.49 18.38
N ILE A 322 29.94 29.92 19.14
CA ILE A 322 29.96 31.24 19.81
C ILE A 322 29.82 32.36 18.78
N LYS A 323 30.61 32.32 17.70
CA LYS A 323 30.50 33.29 16.60
C LYS A 323 29.13 33.26 15.90
N GLY A 324 28.47 32.11 15.90
CA GLY A 324 27.09 31.96 15.43
C GLY A 324 26.09 32.73 16.30
N PHE A 325 26.22 32.61 17.63
CA PHE A 325 25.41 33.38 18.58
C PHE A 325 25.69 34.88 18.48
N GLU A 326 26.93 35.31 18.29
CA GLU A 326 27.26 36.73 18.08
C GLU A 326 26.65 37.32 16.80
N LYS A 327 26.59 36.52 15.72
CA LYS A 327 26.11 36.99 14.42
C LYS A 327 24.59 36.93 14.26
N ASN A 328 23.95 35.88 14.75
CA ASN A 328 22.50 35.65 14.60
C ASN A 328 21.94 34.92 15.83
N PRO A 329 21.82 35.61 16.98
CA PRO A 329 21.46 34.99 18.26
C PRO A 329 20.06 34.37 18.24
N GLU A 330 19.09 35.01 17.59
CA GLU A 330 17.71 34.49 17.50
C GLU A 330 17.62 33.18 16.70
N LYS A 331 18.32 33.11 15.56
CA LYS A 331 18.36 31.90 14.73
C LYS A 331 19.06 30.75 15.46
N MET A 332 20.08 31.05 16.26
CA MET A 332 20.77 30.05 17.07
C MET A 332 19.93 29.59 18.26
N ALA A 333 19.17 30.48 18.88
CA ALA A 333 18.26 30.14 19.97
C ALA A 333 17.07 29.27 19.50
N LEU A 334 16.53 29.53 18.30
CA LEU A 334 15.47 28.71 17.68
C LEU A 334 15.90 27.27 17.38
N ARG A 335 17.21 27.00 17.30
CA ARG A 335 17.73 25.62 17.16
C ARG A 335 17.68 24.82 18.46
N LEU A 336 17.40 25.48 19.58
CA LEU A 336 17.35 24.89 20.92
C LEU A 336 15.96 24.93 21.54
N ILE A 337 15.14 25.92 21.17
CA ILE A 337 13.78 26.11 21.70
C ILE A 337 12.87 26.49 20.53
N ASP A 338 11.88 25.65 20.23
CA ASP A 338 10.96 25.84 19.10
C ASP A 338 9.91 26.96 19.33
N ASP A 339 9.77 27.42 20.57
CA ASP A 339 8.88 28.52 20.96
C ASP A 339 9.58 29.87 20.69
N GLU A 340 9.06 30.65 19.72
CA GLU A 340 9.67 31.90 19.25
C GLU A 340 9.88 32.95 20.35
N GLU A 341 8.97 33.06 21.31
CA GLU A 341 9.10 34.03 22.40
C GLU A 341 10.19 33.61 23.39
N LYS A 342 10.25 32.31 23.72
CA LYS A 342 11.32 31.77 24.57
C LYS A 342 12.68 31.79 23.88
N ALA A 343 12.73 31.57 22.57
CA ALA A 343 13.95 31.67 21.79
C ALA A 343 14.50 33.11 21.79
N LYS A 344 13.63 34.13 21.69
CA LYS A 344 14.06 35.54 21.83
C LYS A 344 14.62 35.85 23.22
N ILE A 345 14.00 35.31 24.27
CA ILE A 345 14.52 35.47 25.65
C ILE A 345 15.88 34.79 25.79
N LEU A 346 16.05 33.58 25.24
CA LEU A 346 17.33 32.88 25.25
C LEU A 346 18.40 33.67 24.47
N ALA A 347 18.06 34.16 23.28
CA ALA A 347 18.94 34.97 22.44
C ALA A 347 19.43 36.22 23.19
N GLN A 348 18.54 36.90 23.92
CA GLN A 348 18.89 38.02 24.76
C GLN A 348 19.84 37.59 25.89
N LEU A 349 19.51 36.53 26.63
CA LEU A 349 20.29 36.03 27.77
C LEU A 349 21.71 35.60 27.41
N VAL A 350 21.89 34.94 26.26
CA VAL A 350 23.21 34.50 25.82
C VAL A 350 24.02 35.66 25.23
N THR A 351 23.37 36.67 24.66
CA THR A 351 24.06 37.89 24.21
C THR A 351 24.53 38.74 25.40
N GLU A 352 23.78 38.76 26.50
CA GLU A 352 24.12 39.52 27.70
C GLU A 352 25.12 38.82 28.64
N ASP A 353 25.25 37.49 28.56
CA ASP A 353 26.11 36.69 29.43
C ASP A 353 26.98 35.70 28.63
N GLU A 354 28.23 36.11 28.40
CA GLU A 354 29.23 35.35 27.64
C GLU A 354 29.49 33.94 28.22
N LYS A 355 29.32 33.74 29.54
CA LYS A 355 29.46 32.42 30.16
C LYS A 355 28.30 31.51 29.82
N LYS A 356 27.09 32.04 29.73
CA LYS A 356 25.93 31.28 29.26
C LYS A 356 26.06 30.94 27.78
N MET A 357 26.54 31.89 26.97
CA MET A 357 26.82 31.65 25.54
C MET A 357 27.82 30.52 25.36
N THR A 358 28.96 30.59 26.04
CA THR A 358 30.03 29.59 25.95
C THR A 358 29.53 28.21 26.39
N LYS A 359 28.81 28.14 27.52
CA LYS A 359 28.26 26.87 28.03
C LYS A 359 27.22 26.26 27.09
N VAL A 360 26.37 27.08 26.48
CA VAL A 360 25.38 26.59 25.50
C VAL A 360 26.09 26.15 24.22
N ALA A 361 27.08 26.91 23.74
CA ALA A 361 27.88 26.57 22.56
C ALA A 361 28.67 25.26 22.73
N GLU A 362 29.29 25.03 23.89
CA GLU A 362 29.97 23.78 24.24
C GLU A 362 29.02 22.58 24.25
N LEU A 363 27.87 22.72 24.89
CA LEU A 363 26.86 21.67 24.93
C LEU A 363 26.24 21.40 23.56
N MET A 364 26.09 22.42 22.71
CA MET A 364 25.62 22.21 21.34
C MET A 364 26.58 21.36 20.50
N VAL A 365 27.87 21.35 20.83
CA VAL A 365 28.90 20.53 20.15
C VAL A 365 29.04 19.15 20.80
N THR A 366 28.90 19.06 22.13
CA THR A 366 29.19 17.84 22.90
C THR A 366 27.96 16.97 23.20
N ASP A 367 26.80 17.58 23.45
CA ASP A 367 25.56 16.89 23.84
C ASP A 367 24.34 17.80 23.61
N LYS A 368 23.74 17.68 22.42
CA LYS A 368 22.62 18.53 21.98
C LYS A 368 21.41 18.44 22.91
N GLU A 369 21.11 17.27 23.47
CA GLU A 369 19.99 17.10 24.41
C GLU A 369 20.21 17.86 25.73
N LYS A 370 21.45 17.86 26.25
CA LYS A 370 21.79 18.70 27.40
C LYS A 370 21.77 20.19 27.08
N ALA A 371 22.15 20.58 25.85
CA ALA A 371 22.08 21.98 25.42
C ALA A 371 20.65 22.52 25.47
N VAL A 372 19.67 21.75 24.98
CA VAL A 372 18.24 22.10 25.03
C VAL A 372 17.77 22.27 26.49
N LYS A 373 18.04 21.29 27.34
CA LYS A 373 17.64 21.35 28.76
C LYS A 373 18.23 22.56 29.51
N VAL A 374 19.49 22.89 29.24
CA VAL A 374 20.16 24.05 29.85
C VAL A 374 19.58 25.37 29.32
N ALA A 375 19.31 25.44 28.03
CA ALA A 375 18.67 26.60 27.39
C ALA A 375 17.27 26.87 27.97
N GLU A 376 16.44 25.83 28.07
CA GLU A 376 15.11 25.94 28.69
C GLU A 376 15.20 26.38 30.16
N ALA A 377 16.17 25.85 30.92
CA ALA A 377 16.40 26.25 32.30
C ALA A 377 16.80 27.72 32.45
N PHE A 378 17.61 28.26 31.52
CA PHE A 378 17.96 29.67 31.50
C PHE A 378 16.75 30.57 31.23
N VAL A 379 15.93 30.22 30.25
CA VAL A 379 14.71 30.97 29.93
C VAL A 379 13.71 30.91 31.09
N ALA A 380 13.48 29.73 31.68
CA ALA A 380 12.58 29.57 32.82
C ALA A 380 13.04 30.36 34.05
N GLY A 381 14.36 30.44 34.29
CA GLY A 381 14.92 31.24 35.37
C GLY A 381 14.71 32.74 35.15
N GLU A 382 14.81 33.22 33.91
CA GLU A 382 14.61 34.63 33.56
C GLU A 382 13.14 35.04 33.61
N LEU A 383 12.23 34.20 33.12
CA LEU A 383 10.78 34.42 33.24
C LEU A 383 10.36 34.60 34.70
N LYS A 384 10.86 33.74 35.60
CA LYS A 384 10.61 33.87 37.06
C LYS A 384 11.16 35.16 37.68
N LYS A 385 12.26 35.70 37.15
CA LYS A 385 12.80 36.99 37.61
C LYS A 385 11.93 38.16 37.15
N ARG A 386 11.47 38.12 35.89
CA ARG A 386 10.57 39.13 35.31
C ARG A 386 9.21 39.15 36.02
N GLU A 387 8.69 37.99 36.42
CA GLU A 387 7.47 37.88 37.23
C GLU A 387 7.63 38.51 38.62
N LYS A 388 8.77 38.29 39.30
CA LYS A 388 9.06 38.89 40.62
C LYS A 388 9.35 40.39 40.59
N ALA A 389 9.76 40.95 39.45
CA ALA A 389 9.99 42.38 39.30
C ALA A 389 8.70 43.17 39.01
N ASN A 390 7.64 42.47 38.59
CA ASN A 390 6.31 43.03 38.31
C ASN A 390 5.30 42.77 39.45
N SER A 391 5.73 42.17 40.56
CA SER A 391 5.00 42.03 41.82
C SER A 391 5.60 42.94 42.88
#